data_AF-A0A1M7SPP1-F1
#
_entry.id   AF-A0A1M7SPP1-F1
#
_cell.length_a   1.000
_cell.length_b   1.000
_cell.length_c   1.000
_cell.angle_alpha   90.00
_cell.angle_beta   90.00
_cell.angle_gamma   90.00
#
_symmetry.space_group_name_H-M   'P 1'
#
loop_
_entity.id
_entity.type
_entity.pdbx_description
1 polymer ?
#
loop_
_entity_poly.entity_id
_entity_poly.type
_entity_poly.pdbx_seq_one_letter_code
_entity_poly.pdbx_strand_id
1 'polypeptide(L)'
;MIKTPLMLTTLTAFAFALPAHAPAHAQEQSRTKTFEGPNVSAAQTITVNPETGTATREREATNLNTGNTATSSAVRQRTEAGSTIDIVQTGPQGNARTLSGERTRTGSGSTFAGTATGRGDKTLDLASERGRDGEGNSGARQSATNSAGETVFGRSRTTTRSDGQLSTNITRSGRKPGARSPRGLGGKRPRG
;
A
#
# COMPACT_ATOMS: atom_id res chain seq x y z
N MET A 1 68.54 48.19 23.16
CA MET A 1 67.53 49.15 23.67
C MET A 1 66.26 48.94 22.85
N ILE A 2 65.29 48.19 23.38
CA ILE A 2 64.09 48.67 24.10
C ILE A 2 62.90 48.90 23.13
N LYS A 3 61.81 48.17 23.46
CA LYS A 3 60.37 48.40 23.22
C LYS A 3 59.69 47.93 21.92
N THR A 4 58.97 46.81 22.05
CA THR A 4 57.57 46.69 21.63
C THR A 4 56.69 47.77 22.25
N PRO A 5 55.61 48.15 21.55
CA PRO A 5 54.31 48.15 22.22
C PRO A 5 53.17 47.51 21.41
N LEU A 6 52.30 46.93 22.23
CA LEU A 6 50.94 46.40 22.12
C LEU A 6 49.90 47.10 21.21
N MET A 7 48.88 46.29 20.88
CA MET A 7 47.43 46.55 20.69
C MET A 7 46.92 47.16 19.37
N LEU A 8 46.10 46.38 18.64
CA LEU A 8 44.65 46.62 18.64
C LEU A 8 43.87 45.34 18.27
N THR A 9 43.10 44.88 19.25
CA THR A 9 42.06 43.85 19.16
C THR A 9 40.91 44.30 18.27
N THR A 10 40.53 43.50 17.27
CA THR A 10 39.20 43.59 16.64
C THR A 10 38.48 42.27 16.80
N LEU A 11 37.59 42.26 17.79
CA LEU A 11 36.61 41.25 18.09
C LEU A 11 35.47 41.39 17.06
N THR A 12 35.44 40.58 16.01
CA THR A 12 34.26 40.47 15.13
C THR A 12 33.37 39.34 15.67
N ALA A 13 32.37 39.73 16.45
CA ALA A 13 31.30 38.84 16.87
C ALA A 13 30.46 38.44 15.64
N PHE A 14 30.63 37.20 15.18
CA PHE A 14 29.63 36.57 14.30
C PHE A 14 28.44 36.18 15.17
N ALA A 15 27.40 37.02 15.14
CA ALA A 15 26.09 36.67 15.68
C ALA A 15 25.54 35.49 14.88
N PHE A 16 25.70 34.27 15.42
CA PHE A 16 24.87 33.15 15.00
C PHE A 16 23.45 33.45 15.46
N ALA A 17 22.64 33.93 14.53
CA ALA A 17 21.20 33.94 14.66
C ALA A 17 20.75 32.53 15.02
N LEU A 18 20.06 32.42 16.15
CA LEU A 18 19.30 31.24 16.54
C LEU A 18 18.49 30.75 15.33
N PRO A 19 18.51 29.46 14.96
CA PRO A 19 17.59 28.96 13.97
C PRO A 19 16.18 29.17 14.53
N ALA A 20 15.47 30.11 13.91
CA ALA A 20 14.02 30.20 13.98
C ALA A 20 13.48 28.78 13.77
N HIS A 21 12.62 28.35 14.67
CA HIS A 21 11.89 27.10 14.54
C HIS A 21 11.00 27.20 13.30
N ALA A 22 11.56 26.87 12.13
CA ALA A 22 10.78 26.57 10.95
C ALA A 22 9.93 25.34 11.29
N PRO A 23 8.63 25.32 10.92
CA PRO A 23 7.86 24.10 11.04
C PRO A 23 8.61 23.03 10.24
N ALA A 24 8.91 21.90 10.88
CA ALA A 24 9.51 20.77 10.20
C ALA A 24 8.54 20.33 9.08
N HIS A 25 8.81 20.80 7.86
CA HIS A 25 8.16 20.30 6.65
C HIS A 25 8.34 18.79 6.67
N ALA A 26 7.22 18.07 6.55
CA ALA A 26 7.25 16.62 6.58
C ALA A 26 7.98 16.16 5.32
N GLN A 27 9.27 15.85 5.46
CA GLN A 27 10.13 15.50 4.34
C GLN A 27 9.61 14.25 3.63
N GLU A 28 9.77 14.22 2.31
CA GLU A 28 9.51 13.00 1.54
C GLU A 28 10.35 11.85 2.08
N GLN A 29 9.70 10.71 2.30
CA GLN A 29 10.35 9.52 2.85
C GLN A 29 10.43 8.45 1.79
N SER A 30 11.64 8.10 1.38
CA SER A 30 11.91 7.01 0.46
C SER A 30 12.63 5.86 1.15
N ARG A 31 12.23 4.63 0.84
CA ARG A 31 12.84 3.41 1.35
C ARG A 31 12.90 2.32 0.30
N THR A 32 14.12 1.86 0.03
CA THR A 32 14.39 0.74 -0.86
C THR A 32 14.71 -0.52 -0.07
N LYS A 33 14.14 -1.65 -0.50
CA LYS A 33 14.49 -2.99 -0.03
C LYS A 33 14.89 -3.83 -1.22
N THR A 34 16.05 -4.43 -1.15
CA THR A 34 16.52 -5.40 -2.14
C THR A 34 16.46 -6.81 -1.56
N PHE A 35 16.35 -7.79 -2.43
CA PHE A 35 16.44 -9.20 -2.14
C PHE A 35 17.26 -9.86 -3.24
N GLU A 36 18.34 -10.52 -2.83
CA GLU A 36 19.17 -11.33 -3.71
C GLU A 36 19.08 -12.79 -3.26
N GLY A 37 18.63 -13.65 -4.17
CA GLY A 37 18.53 -15.09 -3.96
C GLY A 37 19.14 -15.86 -5.13
N PRO A 38 19.26 -17.19 -5.00
CA PRO A 38 19.97 -18.01 -5.98
C PRO A 38 19.35 -17.98 -7.39
N ASN A 39 18.05 -17.72 -7.51
CA ASN A 39 17.32 -17.76 -8.78
C ASN A 39 16.53 -16.47 -9.08
N VAL A 40 16.54 -15.51 -8.16
CA VAL A 40 15.72 -14.28 -8.25
C VAL A 40 16.47 -13.12 -7.60
N SER A 41 16.55 -12.02 -8.32
CA SER A 41 16.86 -10.70 -7.77
C SER A 41 15.58 -9.86 -7.74
N ALA A 42 15.35 -9.08 -6.70
CA ALA A 42 14.19 -8.21 -6.60
C ALA A 42 14.49 -6.92 -5.82
N ALA A 43 13.86 -5.84 -6.26
CA ALA A 43 13.88 -4.55 -5.58
C ALA A 43 12.46 -4.06 -5.32
N GLN A 44 12.28 -3.36 -4.21
CA GLN A 44 11.06 -2.65 -3.88
C GLN A 44 11.41 -1.28 -3.32
N THR A 45 10.89 -0.24 -3.95
CA THR A 45 11.00 1.15 -3.47
C THR A 45 9.62 1.62 -3.03
N ILE A 46 9.54 2.21 -1.84
CA ILE A 46 8.33 2.89 -1.36
C ILE A 46 8.70 4.34 -1.13
N THR A 47 7.94 5.25 -1.74
CA THR A 47 8.04 6.68 -1.50
C THR A 47 6.74 7.17 -0.89
N VAL A 48 6.83 7.94 0.18
CA VAL A 48 5.68 8.58 0.83
C VAL A 48 5.94 10.07 0.87
N ASN A 49 5.06 10.83 0.23
CA ASN A 49 5.03 12.27 0.31
C ASN A 49 3.90 12.66 1.28
N PRO A 50 4.22 13.03 2.53
CA PRO A 50 3.20 13.32 3.55
C PRO A 50 2.45 14.63 3.28
N GLU A 51 3.06 15.59 2.57
CA GLU A 51 2.45 16.89 2.23
C GLU A 51 1.28 16.70 1.24
N THR A 52 1.52 15.94 0.17
CA THR A 52 0.50 15.63 -0.85
C THR A 52 -0.38 14.44 -0.45
N GLY A 53 0.04 13.67 0.55
CA GLY A 53 -0.63 12.43 0.95
C GLY A 53 -0.49 11.29 -0.07
N THR A 54 0.44 11.41 -1.01
CA THR A 54 0.78 10.38 -2.00
C THR A 54 1.67 9.31 -1.40
N ALA A 55 1.41 8.05 -1.73
CA ALA A 55 2.32 6.95 -1.47
C ALA A 55 2.47 6.12 -2.74
N THR A 56 3.71 5.92 -3.19
CA THR A 56 4.04 5.06 -4.33
C THR A 56 4.79 3.83 -3.86
N ARG A 57 4.63 2.73 -4.59
CA ARG A 57 5.40 1.51 -4.41
C ARG A 57 5.73 0.91 -5.75
N GLU A 58 7.01 0.94 -6.07
CA GLU A 58 7.57 0.29 -7.25
C GLU A 58 8.24 -1.02 -6.85
N ARG A 59 8.07 -2.04 -7.69
CA ARG A 59 8.66 -3.36 -7.51
C ARG A 59 9.13 -3.90 -8.84
N GLU A 60 10.28 -4.54 -8.79
CA GLU A 60 10.85 -5.28 -9.89
C GLU A 60 11.38 -6.61 -9.35
N ALA A 61 11.17 -7.68 -10.10
CA ALA A 61 11.72 -9.00 -9.78
C ALA A 61 12.16 -9.69 -11.07
N THR A 62 13.40 -10.12 -11.11
CA THR A 62 14.05 -10.75 -12.26
C THR A 62 14.41 -12.18 -11.91
N ASN A 63 14.00 -13.12 -12.76
CA ASN A 63 14.43 -14.51 -12.67
C ASN A 63 15.84 -14.64 -13.26
N LEU A 64 16.83 -14.97 -12.43
CA LEU A 64 18.23 -14.99 -12.83
C LEU A 64 18.56 -16.10 -13.83
N ASN A 65 17.77 -17.19 -13.87
CA ASN A 65 17.99 -18.29 -14.81
C ASN A 65 17.46 -17.98 -16.22
N THR A 66 16.48 -17.09 -16.34
CA THR A 66 15.80 -16.81 -17.61
C THR A 66 15.94 -15.37 -18.07
N GLY A 67 16.45 -14.46 -17.23
CA GLY A 67 16.50 -13.02 -17.49
C GLY A 67 15.14 -12.32 -17.49
N ASN A 68 14.04 -13.06 -17.30
CA ASN A 68 12.69 -12.52 -17.40
C ASN A 68 12.31 -11.70 -16.16
N THR A 69 11.73 -10.53 -16.38
CA THR A 69 11.42 -9.55 -15.33
C THR A 69 9.92 -9.29 -15.19
N ALA A 70 9.41 -9.27 -13.96
CA ALA A 70 8.06 -8.79 -13.65
C ALA A 70 8.13 -7.48 -12.86
N THR A 71 7.22 -6.56 -13.16
CA THR A 71 7.14 -5.26 -12.49
C THR A 71 5.78 -5.03 -11.84
N SER A 72 5.74 -4.17 -10.83
CA SER A 72 4.51 -3.70 -10.22
C SER A 72 4.68 -2.28 -9.72
N SER A 73 3.85 -1.37 -10.22
CA SER A 73 3.66 -0.03 -9.69
C SER A 73 2.37 0.02 -8.88
N ALA A 74 2.36 0.80 -7.81
CA ALA A 74 1.16 1.08 -7.06
C ALA A 74 1.21 2.51 -6.53
N VAL A 75 0.20 3.31 -6.85
CA VAL A 75 0.03 4.68 -6.36
C VAL A 75 -1.21 4.71 -5.49
N ARG A 76 -1.09 5.36 -4.32
CA ARG A 76 -2.21 5.65 -3.44
C ARG A 76 -2.22 7.15 -3.18
N GLN A 77 -3.33 7.81 -3.49
CA GLN A 77 -3.51 9.23 -3.24
C GLN A 77 -4.51 9.44 -2.11
N ARG A 78 -4.17 10.29 -1.12
CA ARG A 78 -5.15 10.72 -0.11
C ARG A 78 -6.20 11.61 -0.79
N THR A 79 -7.46 11.36 -0.48
CA THR A 79 -8.58 12.24 -0.83
C THR A 79 -9.18 12.81 0.46
N GLU A 80 -10.08 13.78 0.33
CA GLU A 80 -10.79 14.36 1.48
C GLU A 80 -11.51 13.27 2.30
N ALA A 81 -12.25 12.40 1.62
CA ALA A 81 -13.04 11.35 2.25
C ALA A 81 -12.28 10.03 2.45
N GLY A 82 -11.09 9.86 1.89
CA GLY A 82 -10.34 8.61 2.01
C GLY A 82 -9.08 8.52 1.16
N SER A 83 -9.09 7.66 0.13
CA SER A 83 -7.98 7.55 -0.82
C SER A 83 -8.31 6.77 -2.08
N THR A 84 -7.71 7.18 -3.20
CA THR A 84 -7.65 6.37 -4.42
C THR A 84 -6.48 5.39 -4.38
N ILE A 85 -6.54 4.35 -5.21
CA ILE A 85 -5.46 3.41 -5.46
C ILE A 85 -5.43 3.03 -6.94
N ASP A 86 -4.25 3.05 -7.51
CA ASP A 86 -3.96 2.57 -8.86
C ASP A 86 -2.81 1.58 -8.78
N ILE A 87 -2.96 0.42 -9.41
CA ILE A 87 -1.96 -0.64 -9.43
C ILE A 87 -1.84 -1.12 -10.87
N VAL A 88 -0.61 -1.20 -11.37
CA VAL A 88 -0.29 -1.89 -12.62
C VAL A 88 0.72 -2.98 -12.32
N GLN A 89 0.50 -4.17 -12.85
CA GLN A 89 1.43 -5.29 -12.70
C GLN A 89 1.69 -5.96 -14.03
N THR A 90 2.94 -5.87 -14.49
CA THR A 90 3.38 -6.44 -15.76
C THR A 90 4.08 -7.76 -15.49
N GLY A 91 3.59 -8.83 -16.13
CA GLY A 91 4.23 -10.14 -16.04
C GLY A 91 5.49 -10.21 -16.91
N PRO A 92 6.28 -11.30 -16.78
CA PRO A 92 7.49 -11.46 -17.56
C PRO A 92 7.29 -11.58 -19.07
N GLN A 93 6.07 -11.88 -19.52
CA GLN A 93 5.67 -11.90 -20.92
C GLN A 93 5.08 -10.56 -21.40
N GLY A 94 5.23 -9.47 -20.65
CA GLY A 94 4.70 -8.14 -20.99
C GLY A 94 3.20 -7.94 -20.72
N ASN A 95 2.43 -9.00 -20.45
CA ASN A 95 1.01 -8.87 -20.16
C ASN A 95 0.76 -8.19 -18.80
N ALA A 96 0.01 -7.08 -18.84
CA ALA A 96 -0.32 -6.29 -17.66
C ALA A 96 -1.68 -6.68 -17.06
N ARG A 97 -1.82 -6.47 -15.75
CA ARG A 97 -3.12 -6.39 -15.08
C ARG A 97 -3.19 -5.10 -14.29
N THR A 98 -4.38 -4.55 -14.16
CA THR A 98 -4.60 -3.28 -13.47
C THR A 98 -5.65 -3.41 -12.38
N LEU A 99 -5.58 -2.51 -11.40
CA LEU A 99 -6.62 -2.25 -10.43
C LEU A 99 -6.66 -0.74 -10.21
N SER A 100 -7.84 -0.14 -10.32
CA SER A 100 -8.07 1.26 -9.96
C SER A 100 -9.30 1.36 -9.07
N GLY A 101 -9.36 2.34 -8.18
CA GLY A 101 -10.57 2.60 -7.42
C GLY A 101 -10.37 3.54 -6.25
N GLU A 102 -11.47 3.87 -5.59
CA GLU A 102 -11.51 4.75 -4.44
C GLU A 102 -12.00 4.00 -3.20
N ARG A 103 -11.33 4.25 -2.08
CA ARG A 103 -11.81 3.93 -0.74
C ARG A 103 -12.33 5.19 -0.07
N THR A 104 -13.59 5.18 0.32
CA THR A 104 -14.22 6.24 1.12
C THR A 104 -14.33 5.77 2.57
N ARG A 105 -13.91 6.59 3.53
CA ARG A 105 -14.10 6.34 4.95
C ARG A 105 -15.54 6.69 5.34
N THR A 106 -16.11 5.90 6.24
CA THR A 106 -17.40 6.19 6.86
C THR A 106 -17.20 6.30 8.38
N GLY A 107 -18.18 6.82 9.10
CA GLY A 107 -18.07 7.04 10.56
C GLY A 107 -17.65 5.78 11.34
N SER A 108 -18.01 4.59 10.86
CA SER A 108 -17.69 3.32 11.50
C SER A 108 -16.95 2.32 10.60
N GLY A 109 -16.45 2.76 9.44
CA GLY A 109 -16.04 1.84 8.40
C GLY A 109 -15.40 2.45 7.15
N SER A 110 -15.53 1.73 6.04
CA SER A 110 -15.19 2.25 4.71
C SER A 110 -15.86 1.45 3.61
N THR A 111 -16.09 2.10 2.48
CA THR A 111 -16.46 1.48 1.21
C THR A 111 -15.28 1.50 0.25
N PHE A 112 -15.36 0.69 -0.80
CA PHE A 112 -14.47 0.73 -1.94
C PHE A 112 -15.29 0.50 -3.20
N ALA A 113 -15.05 1.32 -4.21
CA ALA A 113 -15.55 1.12 -5.57
C ALA A 113 -14.38 1.23 -6.54
N GLY A 114 -14.32 0.34 -7.53
CA GLY A 114 -13.21 0.34 -8.47
C GLY A 114 -13.36 -0.68 -9.57
N THR A 115 -12.32 -0.85 -10.36
CA THR A 115 -12.24 -1.82 -11.45
C THR A 115 -10.94 -2.60 -11.35
N ALA A 116 -10.95 -3.82 -11.86
CA ALA A 116 -9.74 -4.59 -12.09
C ALA A 116 -9.76 -5.25 -13.46
N THR A 117 -8.70 -5.06 -14.23
CA THR A 117 -8.51 -5.69 -15.54
C THR A 117 -7.45 -6.77 -15.43
N GLY A 118 -7.79 -8.00 -15.79
CA GLY A 118 -6.86 -9.12 -15.82
C GLY A 118 -5.91 -9.07 -17.02
N ARG A 119 -4.94 -10.00 -17.07
CA ARG A 119 -3.97 -10.13 -18.17
C ARG A 119 -4.53 -10.60 -19.52
N GLY A 120 -5.83 -10.82 -19.59
CA GLY A 120 -6.53 -11.18 -20.83
C GLY A 120 -7.69 -10.22 -21.08
N ASP A 121 -7.50 -8.95 -20.68
CA ASP A 121 -8.38 -7.81 -20.93
C ASP A 121 -9.82 -7.95 -20.40
N LYS A 122 -10.06 -8.89 -19.50
CA LYS A 122 -11.32 -9.01 -18.78
C LYS A 122 -11.34 -8.04 -17.61
N THR A 123 -12.22 -7.07 -17.68
CA THR A 123 -12.48 -6.09 -16.62
C THR A 123 -13.63 -6.55 -15.73
N LEU A 124 -13.46 -6.34 -14.42
CA LEU A 124 -14.47 -6.57 -13.40
C LEU A 124 -14.68 -5.28 -12.61
N ASP A 125 -15.93 -4.97 -12.33
CA ASP A 125 -16.30 -3.95 -11.35
C ASP A 125 -16.15 -4.53 -9.95
N LEU A 126 -15.56 -3.75 -9.05
CA LEU A 126 -15.26 -4.14 -7.69
C LEU A 126 -16.04 -3.26 -6.73
N ALA A 127 -16.73 -3.89 -5.80
CA ALA A 127 -17.33 -3.21 -4.66
C ALA A 127 -16.90 -3.87 -3.35
N SER A 128 -16.66 -3.09 -2.32
CA SER A 128 -16.55 -3.61 -0.97
C SER A 128 -17.03 -2.63 0.07
N GLU A 129 -17.44 -3.18 1.21
CA GLU A 129 -17.79 -2.42 2.40
C GLU A 129 -17.22 -3.12 3.62
N ARG A 130 -16.89 -2.34 4.65
CA ARG A 130 -16.56 -2.85 5.97
C ARG A 130 -17.07 -1.88 7.01
N GLY A 131 -17.52 -2.42 8.14
CA GLY A 131 -18.03 -1.63 9.25
C GLY A 131 -17.74 -2.30 10.58
N ARG A 132 -17.75 -1.49 11.64
CA ARG A 132 -17.77 -1.90 13.03
C ARG A 132 -18.96 -1.22 13.71
N ASP A 133 -19.53 -1.83 14.73
CA ASP A 133 -20.61 -1.23 15.51
C ASP A 133 -20.13 -0.45 16.74
N GLY A 134 -18.85 -0.59 17.09
CA GLY A 134 -18.27 0.02 18.30
C GLY A 134 -18.31 -0.89 19.53
N GLU A 135 -19.09 -1.96 19.48
CA GLU A 135 -19.26 -2.96 20.57
C GLU A 135 -18.34 -4.18 20.38
N GLY A 136 -17.55 -4.16 19.31
CA GLY A 136 -16.57 -5.20 18.99
C GLY A 136 -17.03 -6.16 17.91
N ASN A 137 -18.23 -5.98 17.34
CA ASN A 137 -18.66 -6.72 16.16
C ASN A 137 -18.18 -6.01 14.88
N SER A 138 -18.07 -6.77 13.79
CA SER A 138 -17.72 -6.20 12.50
C SER A 138 -18.29 -6.97 11.32
N GLY A 139 -18.56 -6.23 10.25
CA GLY A 139 -18.99 -6.76 8.96
C GLY A 139 -18.00 -6.41 7.85
N ALA A 140 -17.90 -7.26 6.84
CA ALA A 140 -17.25 -6.92 5.58
C ALA A 140 -17.89 -7.66 4.41
N ARG A 141 -18.17 -6.97 3.32
CA ARG A 141 -18.64 -7.56 2.07
C ARG A 141 -17.76 -7.13 0.90
N GLN A 142 -17.61 -8.01 -0.07
CA GLN A 142 -16.84 -7.80 -1.29
C GLN A 142 -17.57 -8.47 -2.44
N SER A 143 -17.64 -7.81 -3.58
CA SER A 143 -18.14 -8.38 -4.83
C SER A 143 -17.26 -7.99 -6.00
N ALA A 144 -17.26 -8.85 -7.01
CA ALA A 144 -16.78 -8.54 -8.34
C ALA A 144 -17.86 -8.89 -9.36
N THR A 145 -18.12 -7.96 -10.27
CA THR A 145 -19.20 -8.05 -11.26
C THR A 145 -18.59 -7.96 -12.66
N ASN A 146 -19.09 -8.74 -13.62
CA ASN A 146 -18.67 -8.64 -15.02
C ASN A 146 -19.45 -7.54 -15.74
N SER A 147 -19.10 -7.26 -17.01
CA SER A 147 -19.79 -6.26 -17.83
C SER A 147 -21.27 -6.57 -18.10
N ALA A 148 -21.72 -7.81 -17.89
CA ALA A 148 -23.12 -8.20 -17.98
C ALA A 148 -23.92 -7.94 -16.69
N GLY A 149 -23.29 -7.38 -15.65
CA GLY A 149 -23.93 -7.15 -14.35
C GLY A 149 -23.99 -8.39 -13.46
N GLU A 150 -23.38 -9.50 -13.86
CA GLU A 150 -23.39 -10.74 -13.09
C GLU A 150 -22.29 -10.74 -12.04
N THR A 151 -22.64 -11.09 -10.79
CA THR A 151 -21.65 -11.25 -9.72
C THR A 151 -20.85 -12.53 -9.93
N VAL A 152 -19.62 -12.40 -10.41
CA VAL A 152 -18.69 -13.53 -10.63
C VAL A 152 -17.91 -13.91 -9.37
N PHE A 153 -17.91 -13.04 -8.36
CA PHE A 153 -17.35 -13.35 -7.05
C PHE A 153 -18.06 -12.56 -5.97
N GLY A 154 -18.36 -13.21 -4.85
CA GLY A 154 -18.85 -12.56 -3.64
C GLY A 154 -18.19 -13.14 -2.40
N ARG A 155 -17.97 -12.30 -1.40
CA ARG A 155 -17.54 -12.70 -0.07
C ARG A 155 -18.17 -11.81 0.98
N SER A 156 -18.81 -12.43 1.97
CA SER A 156 -19.31 -11.77 3.17
C SER A 156 -18.61 -12.33 4.40
N ARG A 157 -18.32 -11.48 5.39
CA ARG A 157 -17.83 -11.87 6.71
C ARG A 157 -18.61 -11.11 7.78
N THR A 158 -19.05 -11.82 8.79
CA THR A 158 -19.54 -11.24 10.04
C THR A 158 -18.70 -11.77 11.18
N THR A 159 -18.24 -10.89 12.06
CA THR A 159 -17.54 -11.25 13.29
C THR A 159 -18.36 -10.70 14.45
N THR A 160 -18.72 -11.58 15.38
CA THR A 160 -19.43 -11.22 16.61
C THR A 160 -18.59 -11.54 17.83
N ARG A 161 -18.76 -10.75 18.89
CA ARG A 161 -18.13 -10.94 20.18
C ARG A 161 -19.20 -11.03 21.26
N SER A 162 -19.20 -12.12 22.02
CA SER A 162 -20.08 -12.34 23.17
C SER A 162 -19.27 -13.06 24.23
N ASP A 163 -19.38 -12.63 25.49
CA ASP A 163 -18.82 -13.34 26.66
C ASP A 163 -17.32 -13.68 26.53
N GLY A 164 -16.53 -12.74 25.99
CA GLY A 164 -15.10 -12.91 25.74
C GLY A 164 -14.76 -13.82 24.56
N GLN A 165 -15.74 -14.49 23.95
CA GLN A 165 -15.58 -15.35 22.78
C GLN A 165 -15.77 -14.56 21.48
N LEU A 166 -15.02 -14.96 20.45
CA LEU A 166 -15.10 -14.37 19.11
C LEU A 166 -15.61 -15.42 18.13
N SER A 167 -16.73 -15.13 17.48
CA SER A 167 -17.29 -15.94 16.40
C SER A 167 -17.09 -15.22 15.07
N THR A 168 -16.76 -15.96 14.01
CA THR A 168 -16.61 -15.41 12.66
C THR A 168 -17.25 -16.33 11.64
N ASN A 169 -18.22 -15.79 10.91
CA ASN A 169 -18.86 -16.45 9.78
C ASN A 169 -18.36 -15.86 8.46
N ILE A 170 -18.08 -16.69 7.47
CA ILE A 170 -17.61 -16.27 6.14
C ILE A 170 -18.41 -17.02 5.07
N THR A 171 -19.10 -16.28 4.21
CA THR A 171 -19.81 -16.81 3.05
C THR A 171 -19.09 -16.38 1.77
N ARG A 172 -19.07 -17.26 0.76
CA ARG A 172 -18.47 -16.97 -0.56
C ARG A 172 -19.40 -17.45 -1.68
N SER A 173 -19.47 -16.70 -2.76
CA SER A 173 -20.22 -17.03 -3.98
C SER A 173 -19.35 -16.80 -5.23
N GLY A 174 -19.78 -17.33 -6.38
CA GLY A 174 -19.10 -17.14 -7.68
C GLY A 174 -17.82 -17.97 -7.87
N ARG A 175 -17.44 -18.79 -6.89
CA ARG A 175 -16.33 -19.73 -7.03
C ARG A 175 -16.84 -21.01 -7.68
N LYS A 176 -16.48 -21.29 -8.94
CA LYS A 176 -16.67 -22.64 -9.52
C LYS A 176 -16.08 -23.68 -8.53
N PRO A 177 -16.77 -24.79 -8.24
CA PRO A 177 -16.19 -25.88 -7.46
C PRO A 177 -14.84 -26.27 -8.10
N GLY A 178 -13.76 -26.23 -7.32
CA GLY A 178 -12.41 -26.58 -7.81
C GLY A 178 -11.47 -25.43 -8.19
N ALA A 179 -11.90 -24.16 -8.16
CA ALA A 179 -10.96 -23.04 -8.30
C ALA A 179 -9.98 -23.03 -7.11
N ARG A 180 -8.74 -23.51 -7.31
CA ARG A 180 -7.72 -23.54 -6.25
C ARG A 180 -7.50 -22.13 -5.74
N SER A 181 -7.43 -21.98 -4.41
CA SER A 181 -6.89 -20.75 -3.82
C SER A 181 -5.49 -20.58 -4.37
N PRO A 182 -5.02 -19.38 -4.73
CA PRO A 182 -3.59 -19.16 -4.86
C PRO A 182 -3.01 -19.29 -3.45
N ARG A 183 -2.78 -20.53 -2.99
CA ARG A 183 -1.86 -20.81 -1.90
C ARG A 183 -0.46 -20.71 -2.51
N GLY A 184 -0.06 -19.49 -2.81
CA GLY A 184 1.35 -19.15 -2.92
C GLY A 184 1.87 -18.91 -1.51
N LEU A 185 2.83 -19.73 -1.08
CA LEU A 185 3.91 -19.31 -0.17
C LEU A 185 3.48 -18.83 1.23
N GLY A 186 2.46 -19.46 1.81
CA GLY A 186 2.20 -19.40 3.24
C GLY A 186 3.05 -20.42 4.01
N GLY A 187 4.37 -20.37 3.84
CA GLY A 187 5.27 -20.98 4.82
C GLY A 187 4.89 -20.40 6.18
N LYS A 188 4.56 -21.26 7.15
CA LYS A 188 4.32 -20.87 8.53
C LYS A 188 5.49 -19.98 8.94
N ARG A 189 5.26 -18.68 9.12
CA ARG A 189 6.22 -17.83 9.82
C ARG A 189 6.29 -18.38 11.25
N PRO A 190 7.44 -18.87 11.73
CA PRO A 190 7.58 -19.13 13.16
C PRO A 190 7.35 -17.80 13.88
N ARG A 191 6.47 -17.83 14.88
CA ARG A 191 6.36 -16.74 15.85
C ARG A 191 7.55 -16.91 16.79
N GLY A 192 8.56 -16.07 16.60
CA GLY A 192 9.50 -15.69 17.66
C GLY A 192 8.98 -14.42 18.30
#